data_AF-S4XRW1-F1
#
_entry.id   AF-S4XRW1-F1
#
_cell.length_a   1.000
_cell.length_b   1.000
_cell.length_c   1.000
_cell.angle_alpha   90.00
_cell.angle_beta   90.00
_cell.angle_gamma   90.00
#
_symmetry.space_group_name_H-M   'P 1'
#
loop_
_entity.id
_entity.type
_entity.pdbx_description
1 polymer ?
#
loop_
_entity_poly.entity_id
_entity_poly.type
_entity_poly.pdbx_seq_one_letter_code
_entity_poly.pdbx_strand_id
1 'polypeptide(L)'
;MQAVLVLGGATRLCLEGGSLRRSRASEQPAHDRNSCAVPARGGNGTRGDTQVAHPLHRHRSVRFYAARMAAMTCPWMEIEIERMGADVRVAARGSRGETAASRMLGPGMNADRLCKFGEAAAEEAHRGRPLGPLAGEAQAIHRALMEGALDRMRSGLHGAARGAPVLVRFMVKSGTLQSVPWEALCEPDEAMGFWGISPNYLPVRGVMAEEPRRPWPVRRPLRVLAIAPQGGPSIDGLKSALEQRIKQGDVEWLPPIGPDQARLPYLFDRLSAEPRPHVIHFVGHGGVRGGKPVLQLATDLEDEPAWVPAELLGKQLKASTVGPLRLIVLEACEGAKPGDLASAAEMLSRCGADAVLAHLWPVQADIARLCSERFYAVLAGADREKRGNPAIALNEARRILLTCHRESAEAFSPVLYLRSSDPVLFEFTDVEPAWPPQPPPAPREIEKIVARPFSLVLGDRWRHDRSAIESFKEKLRAELATLPDPPPPDLPTSALMERAALEYGPGLLETKFQELFKSLPRPALLDTIARVLPPGVHITLLRTPFLEQAVEQAKPDTTIYVIQPGESRPGVRATRALPPVHDALRPIRGGQVVPDAGGGRAEPGGEAWVSRRLDRLLAFRRGAARAAHP
;
A
#
# COMPACT_ATOMS: atom_id res chain seq x y z
N MET A 1 -9.85 34.91 -5.61
CA MET A 1 -9.12 33.87 -6.34
C MET A 1 -7.96 33.49 -5.44
N GLN A 2 -7.90 32.24 -4.99
CA GLN A 2 -6.72 31.70 -4.31
C GLN A 2 -5.90 30.97 -5.37
N ALA A 3 -4.63 31.34 -5.55
CA ALA A 3 -3.72 30.62 -6.44
C ALA A 3 -2.56 30.10 -5.61
N VAL A 4 -2.53 28.78 -5.43
CA VAL A 4 -1.37 28.10 -4.86
C VAL A 4 -0.47 27.70 -6.01
N LEU A 5 0.78 28.16 -5.96
CA LEU A 5 1.85 27.81 -6.88
C LEU A 5 2.77 26.81 -6.16
N VAL A 6 3.01 25.63 -6.73
CA VAL A 6 3.96 24.66 -6.15
C VAL A 6 5.10 24.47 -7.14
N LEU A 7 6.32 24.90 -6.79
CA LEU A 7 7.50 24.71 -7.62
C LEU A 7 8.36 23.57 -7.06
N GLY A 8 8.75 22.65 -7.94
CA GLY A 8 9.85 21.72 -7.72
C GLY A 8 10.97 22.03 -8.70
N GLY A 9 12.11 22.53 -8.22
CA GLY A 9 13.27 22.80 -9.08
C GLY A 9 14.38 23.60 -8.39
N ALA A 10 15.62 23.29 -8.75
CA ALA A 10 16.79 24.03 -8.33
C ALA A 10 17.00 25.25 -9.24
N THR A 11 16.54 26.42 -8.81
CA THR A 11 16.88 27.69 -9.48
C THR A 11 17.28 28.71 -8.41
N ARG A 12 18.55 29.14 -8.42
CA ARG A 12 19.01 30.28 -7.62
C ARG A 12 18.44 31.56 -8.23
N LEU A 13 17.56 32.23 -7.49
CA LEU A 13 17.26 33.64 -7.68
C LEU A 13 18.11 34.42 -6.68
N CYS A 14 19.16 35.09 -7.16
CA CYS A 14 19.89 36.08 -6.39
C CYS A 14 19.03 37.35 -6.29
N LEU A 15 18.68 37.74 -5.07
CA LEU A 15 18.20 39.08 -4.74
C LEU A 15 19.21 39.70 -3.78
N GLU A 16 20.15 40.46 -4.33
CA GLU A 16 20.97 41.39 -3.54
C GLU A 16 20.10 42.61 -3.21
N GLY A 17 19.69 42.71 -1.94
CA GLY A 17 19.07 43.90 -1.37
C GLY A 17 20.07 44.62 -0.47
N GLY A 18 20.78 45.60 -1.03
CA GLY A 18 21.59 46.54 -0.25
C GLY A 18 20.71 47.37 0.69
N SER A 19 21.08 47.39 1.97
CA SER A 19 20.56 48.35 2.95
C SER A 19 21.64 49.39 3.24
N LEU A 20 21.28 50.67 3.14
CA LEU A 20 22.00 51.75 3.81
C LEU A 20 21.13 53.02 3.87
N ARG A 21 20.64 53.36 5.06
CA ARG A 21 20.83 54.70 5.66
C ARG A 21 20.40 54.78 7.14
N ARG A 22 21.43 54.94 7.97
CA ARG A 22 21.66 55.94 9.05
C ARG A 22 20.47 56.40 9.94
N SER A 23 20.67 56.26 11.26
CA SER A 23 20.85 57.44 12.15
C SER A 23 21.66 57.10 13.42
N ARG A 24 22.58 58.04 13.73
CA ARG A 24 23.33 58.31 14.98
C ARG A 24 22.37 58.69 16.12
N ALA A 25 22.71 58.90 17.39
CA ALA A 25 23.79 58.66 18.37
C ALA A 25 23.35 59.43 19.64
N SER A 26 23.82 59.05 20.84
CA SER A 26 24.02 59.84 22.09
C SER A 26 23.83 58.90 23.29
N GLU A 27 24.89 58.53 24.00
CA GLU A 27 25.61 59.24 25.08
C GLU A 27 25.09 58.86 26.49
N GLN A 28 26.00 58.19 27.20
CA GLN A 28 26.12 58.00 28.66
C GLN A 28 26.51 59.35 29.33
N PRO A 29 26.37 59.55 30.66
CA PRO A 29 27.33 58.99 31.63
C PRO A 29 26.84 58.68 33.06
N ALA A 30 27.83 58.24 33.84
CA ALA A 30 27.93 57.50 35.11
C ALA A 30 27.57 58.20 36.44
N HIS A 31 27.55 57.36 37.49
CA HIS A 31 27.98 57.49 38.91
C HIS A 31 26.87 57.07 39.91
N ASP A 32 27.09 56.48 41.09
CA ASP A 32 28.17 55.73 41.77
C ASP A 32 27.65 55.37 43.19
N ARG A 33 28.29 54.42 43.89
CA ARG A 33 28.33 54.18 45.37
C ARG A 33 27.24 53.39 46.13
N ASN A 34 27.64 52.16 46.50
CA ASN A 34 27.80 51.58 47.86
C ASN A 34 26.94 52.08 49.05
N SER A 35 26.33 51.14 49.79
CA SER A 35 26.88 50.65 51.08
C SER A 35 26.02 49.56 51.77
N CYS A 36 26.71 48.79 52.61
CA CYS A 36 26.30 47.63 53.39
C CYS A 36 25.25 47.90 54.49
N ALA A 37 24.43 46.88 54.83
CA ALA A 37 24.30 46.35 56.19
C ALA A 37 23.32 45.14 56.28
N VAL A 38 23.71 44.17 57.09
CA VAL A 38 23.02 42.96 57.61
C VAL A 38 22.96 43.18 59.16
N PRO A 39 22.23 42.44 60.04
CA PRO A 39 21.20 41.38 59.93
C PRO A 39 19.92 41.65 60.76
N ALA A 40 18.87 40.81 60.64
CA ALA A 40 18.30 40.01 61.75
C ALA A 40 16.88 39.46 61.50
N ARG A 41 16.76 38.15 61.76
CA ARG A 41 15.63 37.33 62.23
C ARG A 41 14.20 37.91 62.29
N GLY A 42 13.24 37.11 61.80
CA GLY A 42 11.98 36.85 62.52
C GLY A 42 10.70 36.79 61.69
N GLY A 43 10.25 35.58 61.38
CA GLY A 43 8.87 35.13 61.59
C GLY A 43 7.67 35.75 60.84
N ASN A 44 7.09 34.93 59.96
CA ASN A 44 5.67 34.78 59.60
C ASN A 44 4.91 35.94 58.92
N GLY A 45 4.35 35.63 57.73
CA GLY A 45 3.06 36.18 57.32
C GLY A 45 2.85 36.43 55.82
N THR A 46 2.25 35.44 55.15
CA THR A 46 1.23 35.60 54.07
C THR A 46 1.58 36.14 52.68
N ARG A 47 1.17 35.32 51.69
CA ARG A 47 0.56 35.61 50.37
C ARG A 47 1.44 36.13 49.21
N GLY A 48 1.31 35.38 48.09
CA GLY A 48 1.26 35.92 46.73
C GLY A 48 2.51 35.71 45.89
N ASP A 49 2.59 34.61 45.14
CA ASP A 49 2.50 34.67 43.67
C ASP A 49 2.88 33.33 43.01
N THR A 50 1.88 32.78 42.34
CA THR A 50 1.94 31.64 41.44
C THR A 50 2.77 31.94 40.20
N GLN A 51 3.98 31.39 40.11
CA GLN A 51 4.63 31.11 38.82
C GLN A 51 4.25 29.71 38.35
N VAL A 52 3.38 29.65 37.35
CA VAL A 52 3.01 28.43 36.62
C VAL A 52 4.17 28.05 35.70
N ALA A 53 4.91 27.01 36.08
CA ALA A 53 5.84 26.33 35.19
C ALA A 53 5.05 25.39 34.24
N HIS A 54 5.05 25.70 32.95
CA HIS A 54 4.49 24.81 31.91
C HIS A 54 5.43 23.61 31.66
N PRO A 55 4.93 22.36 31.68
CA PRO A 55 5.76 21.21 31.36
C PRO A 55 5.83 20.97 29.84
N LEU A 56 7.06 20.86 29.33
CA LEU A 56 7.40 20.40 27.98
C LEU A 56 7.09 18.89 27.83
N HIS A 57 5.81 18.55 27.69
CA HIS A 57 5.31 17.18 27.47
C HIS A 57 4.77 17.01 26.03
N ARG A 58 5.59 17.18 24.98
CA ARG A 58 5.13 16.84 23.60
C ARG A 58 6.10 16.11 22.68
N HIS A 59 7.36 15.89 23.07
CA HIS A 59 8.32 15.17 22.22
C HIS A 59 8.55 13.69 22.58
N ARG A 60 7.91 13.17 23.63
CA ARG A 60 8.06 11.75 24.03
C ARG A 60 7.15 10.78 23.26
N SER A 61 5.95 11.17 22.81
CA SER A 61 4.99 10.18 22.26
C SER A 61 5.39 9.61 20.90
N VAL A 62 5.99 10.40 20.00
CA VAL A 62 6.36 9.94 18.65
C VAL A 62 7.55 8.97 18.67
N ARG A 63 8.55 9.23 19.53
CA ARG A 63 9.69 8.32 19.73
C ARG A 63 9.29 7.03 20.45
N PHE A 64 8.33 7.10 21.39
CA PHE A 64 7.77 5.91 22.03
C PHE A 64 6.96 5.04 21.06
N TYR A 65 6.21 5.63 20.12
CA TYR A 65 5.42 4.87 19.14
C TYR A 65 6.29 4.16 18.11
N ALA A 66 7.33 4.83 17.56
CA ALA A 66 8.27 4.21 16.62
C ALA A 66 9.13 3.12 17.27
N ALA A 67 9.60 3.33 18.51
CA ALA A 67 10.37 2.34 19.25
C ALA A 67 9.52 1.13 19.70
N ARG A 68 8.24 1.34 20.04
CA ARG A 68 7.30 0.26 20.37
C ARG A 68 6.87 -0.53 19.12
N MET A 69 6.70 0.12 17.97
CA MET A 69 6.47 -0.55 16.69
C MET A 69 7.68 -1.40 16.28
N ALA A 70 8.91 -0.88 16.41
CA ALA A 70 10.13 -1.64 16.10
C ALA A 70 10.40 -2.80 17.09
N ALA A 71 9.85 -2.73 18.30
CA ALA A 71 9.96 -3.78 19.32
C ALA A 71 8.88 -4.88 19.20
N MET A 72 7.88 -4.70 18.32
CA MET A 72 6.71 -5.61 18.20
C MET A 72 6.58 -6.29 16.83
N THR A 73 7.49 -6.05 15.88
CA THR A 73 7.43 -6.75 14.60
C THR A 73 7.90 -8.19 14.76
N CYS A 74 6.99 -9.13 14.52
CA CYS A 74 7.31 -10.55 14.35
C CYS A 74 8.51 -10.70 13.40
N PRO A 75 9.61 -11.38 13.79
CA PRO A 75 10.70 -11.66 12.86
C PRO A 75 10.16 -12.34 11.62
N TRP A 76 10.61 -11.89 10.46
CA TRP A 76 10.12 -12.39 9.19
C TRP A 76 11.27 -12.65 8.24
N MET A 77 11.04 -13.61 7.35
CA MET A 77 11.90 -13.97 6.24
C MET A 77 11.06 -13.99 4.96
N GLU A 78 11.57 -13.39 3.89
CA GLU A 78 11.02 -13.52 2.55
C GLU A 78 11.94 -14.38 1.71
N ILE A 79 11.36 -15.40 1.07
CA ILE A 79 12.06 -16.28 0.14
C ILE A 79 11.50 -16.00 -1.26
N GLU A 80 12.31 -15.39 -2.12
CA GLU A 80 11.99 -15.22 -3.54
C GLU A 80 12.24 -16.53 -4.28
N ILE A 81 11.23 -16.98 -5.03
CA ILE A 81 11.28 -18.21 -5.82
C ILE A 81 10.89 -17.88 -7.24
N GLU A 82 11.80 -18.12 -8.19
CA GLU A 82 11.64 -17.75 -9.58
C GLU A 82 12.07 -18.88 -10.51
N ARG A 83 11.28 -19.12 -11.55
CA ARG A 83 11.60 -20.10 -12.59
C ARG A 83 12.52 -19.45 -13.62
N MET A 84 13.66 -20.08 -13.89
CA MET A 84 14.65 -19.68 -14.90
C MET A 84 14.79 -20.80 -15.92
N GLY A 85 13.90 -20.84 -16.91
CA GLY A 85 13.80 -21.97 -17.83
C GLY A 85 13.31 -23.24 -17.12
N ALA A 86 14.12 -24.30 -17.11
CA ALA A 86 13.85 -25.52 -16.34
C ALA A 86 14.22 -25.36 -14.86
N ASP A 87 15.20 -24.53 -14.56
CA ASP A 87 15.75 -24.43 -13.21
C ASP A 87 14.94 -23.46 -12.33
N VAL A 88 15.16 -23.55 -11.02
CA VAL A 88 14.56 -22.65 -10.03
C VAL A 88 15.63 -21.90 -9.28
N ARG A 89 15.48 -20.58 -9.30
CA ARG A 89 16.33 -19.61 -8.61
C ARG A 89 15.66 -19.19 -7.32
N VAL A 90 16.44 -19.15 -6.25
CA VAL A 90 16.00 -18.68 -4.94
C VAL A 90 16.89 -17.58 -4.41
N ALA A 91 16.31 -16.64 -3.66
CA ALA A 91 17.00 -15.62 -2.89
C ALA A 91 16.20 -15.36 -1.61
N ALA A 92 16.79 -14.74 -0.60
CA ALA A 92 16.04 -14.42 0.61
C ALA A 92 16.49 -13.10 1.26
N ARG A 93 15.58 -12.52 2.04
CA ARG A 93 15.86 -11.36 2.90
C ARG A 93 15.14 -11.48 4.24
N GLY A 94 15.74 -10.94 5.29
CA GLY A 94 15.22 -10.98 6.66
C GLY A 94 14.83 -9.62 7.22
N SER A 95 14.07 -9.63 8.31
CA SER A 95 13.59 -8.42 8.99
C SER A 95 14.68 -7.58 9.66
N ARG A 96 15.91 -8.10 9.80
CA ARG A 96 17.03 -7.39 10.44
C ARG A 96 18.09 -6.96 9.43
N GLY A 97 17.74 -6.96 8.14
CA GLY A 97 18.63 -6.58 7.04
C GLY A 97 19.49 -7.74 6.53
N GLU A 98 19.24 -8.97 6.97
CA GLU A 98 19.88 -10.14 6.39
C GLU A 98 19.52 -10.26 4.90
N THR A 99 20.49 -10.65 4.09
CA THR A 99 20.26 -11.03 2.69
C THR A 99 20.97 -12.33 2.39
N ALA A 100 20.34 -13.17 1.59
CA ALA A 100 20.95 -14.35 1.04
C ALA A 100 21.04 -14.19 -0.48
N ALA A 101 22.26 -14.31 -1.00
CA ALA A 101 22.53 -14.17 -2.41
C ALA A 101 21.69 -15.15 -3.24
N SER A 102 21.36 -14.71 -4.45
CA SER A 102 20.60 -15.54 -5.37
C SER A 102 21.39 -16.78 -5.78
N ARG A 103 20.75 -17.94 -5.76
CA ARG A 103 21.33 -19.23 -6.19
C ARG A 103 20.29 -20.10 -6.88
N MET A 104 20.76 -21.09 -7.62
CA MET A 104 19.90 -22.16 -8.14
C MET A 104 19.67 -23.20 -7.03
N LEU A 105 18.51 -23.88 -7.03
CA LEU A 105 18.22 -24.98 -6.09
C LEU A 105 19.10 -26.24 -6.29
N GLY A 106 19.94 -26.25 -7.33
CA GLY A 106 20.91 -27.29 -7.60
C GLY A 106 20.43 -28.32 -8.64
N PRO A 107 21.36 -29.17 -9.12
CA PRO A 107 21.05 -30.18 -10.12
C PRO A 107 20.02 -31.18 -9.56
N GLY A 108 18.92 -31.38 -10.30
CA GLY A 108 17.85 -32.30 -9.92
C GLY A 108 16.72 -31.71 -9.08
N MET A 109 16.76 -30.41 -8.74
CA MET A 109 15.65 -29.67 -8.11
C MET A 109 15.11 -28.60 -9.06
N ASN A 110 14.54 -29.06 -10.19
CA ASN A 110 14.02 -28.22 -11.26
C ASN A 110 12.51 -27.96 -11.09
N ALA A 111 11.96 -27.07 -11.92
CA ALA A 111 10.56 -26.67 -11.86
C ALA A 111 9.61 -27.87 -12.06
N ASP A 112 9.93 -28.79 -12.97
CA ASP A 112 9.09 -29.94 -13.27
C ASP A 112 8.99 -30.91 -12.09
N ARG A 113 10.08 -31.15 -11.36
CA ARG A 113 10.08 -31.97 -10.15
C ARG A 113 9.21 -31.35 -9.05
N LEU A 114 9.33 -30.04 -8.85
CA LEU A 114 8.51 -29.31 -7.87
C LEU A 114 7.02 -29.36 -8.24
N CYS A 115 6.68 -29.19 -9.52
CA CYS A 115 5.31 -29.33 -10.00
C CYS A 115 4.76 -30.75 -9.77
N LYS A 116 5.55 -31.80 -10.06
CA LYS A 116 5.16 -33.20 -9.80
C LYS A 116 4.90 -33.47 -8.32
N PHE A 117 5.69 -32.87 -7.41
CA PHE A 117 5.40 -32.93 -5.98
C PHE A 117 4.06 -32.27 -5.64
N GLY A 118 3.76 -31.10 -6.23
CA GLY A 118 2.46 -30.44 -6.06
C GLY A 118 1.28 -31.26 -6.58
N GLU A 119 1.43 -31.91 -7.74
CA GLU A 119 0.43 -32.82 -8.32
C GLU A 119 0.18 -34.04 -7.42
N ALA A 120 1.25 -34.69 -6.96
CA ALA A 120 1.15 -35.84 -6.07
C ALA A 120 0.51 -35.47 -4.72
N ALA A 121 0.87 -34.32 -4.15
CA ALA A 121 0.26 -33.82 -2.92
C ALA A 121 -1.24 -33.55 -3.10
N ALA A 122 -1.64 -33.00 -4.25
CA ALA A 122 -3.04 -32.79 -4.59
C ALA A 122 -3.81 -34.13 -4.71
N GLU A 123 -3.18 -35.15 -5.28
CA GLU A 123 -3.75 -36.49 -5.41
C GLU A 123 -3.95 -37.17 -4.04
N GLU A 124 -2.98 -37.05 -3.13
CA GLU A 124 -3.12 -37.55 -1.75
C GLU A 124 -4.22 -36.79 -1.00
N ALA A 125 -4.31 -35.47 -1.17
CA ALA A 125 -5.36 -34.66 -0.56
C ALA A 125 -6.75 -35.06 -1.08
N HIS A 126 -6.90 -35.26 -2.40
CA HIS A 126 -8.16 -35.71 -2.98
C HIS A 126 -8.62 -37.08 -2.43
N ARG A 127 -7.66 -37.96 -2.10
CA ARG A 127 -7.92 -39.27 -1.50
C ARG A 127 -8.05 -39.23 0.03
N GLY A 128 -7.90 -38.07 0.66
CA GLY A 128 -7.89 -37.94 2.13
C GLY A 128 -6.76 -38.73 2.80
N ARG A 129 -5.62 -38.89 2.11
CA ARG A 129 -4.48 -39.69 2.58
C ARG A 129 -3.35 -38.80 3.10
N PRO A 130 -2.48 -39.33 3.98
CA PRO A 130 -1.32 -38.59 4.46
C PRO A 130 -0.32 -38.28 3.36
N LEU A 131 0.47 -37.21 3.55
CA LEU A 131 1.66 -36.94 2.74
C LEU A 131 2.80 -37.94 2.98
N GLY A 132 2.65 -38.93 3.87
CA GLY A 132 3.69 -39.89 4.26
C GLY A 132 4.55 -40.43 3.10
N PRO A 133 3.96 -40.94 2.00
CA PRO A 133 4.73 -41.39 0.82
C PRO A 133 5.58 -40.30 0.15
N LEU A 134 5.18 -39.03 0.31
CA LEU A 134 5.83 -37.84 -0.23
C LEU A 134 6.73 -37.12 0.78
N ALA A 135 6.82 -37.60 2.03
CA ALA A 135 7.62 -36.95 3.08
C ALA A 135 9.10 -36.84 2.68
N GLY A 136 9.66 -37.89 2.07
CA GLY A 136 11.04 -37.86 1.58
C GLY A 136 11.29 -36.80 0.50
N GLU A 137 10.31 -36.58 -0.38
CA GLU A 137 10.37 -35.53 -1.40
C GLU A 137 10.21 -34.14 -0.78
N ALA A 138 9.27 -33.96 0.16
CA ALA A 138 9.10 -32.72 0.91
C ALA A 138 10.38 -32.33 1.67
N GLN A 139 11.06 -33.31 2.28
CA GLN A 139 12.35 -33.12 2.96
C GLN A 139 13.48 -32.80 1.97
N ALA A 140 13.50 -33.42 0.78
CA ALA A 140 14.49 -33.13 -0.25
C ALA A 140 14.34 -31.70 -0.77
N ILE A 141 13.11 -31.24 -1.01
CA ILE A 141 12.80 -29.85 -1.39
C ILE A 141 13.23 -28.89 -0.28
N HIS A 142 12.90 -29.20 0.98
CA HIS A 142 13.31 -28.39 2.13
C HIS A 142 14.83 -28.25 2.20
N ARG A 143 15.59 -29.35 2.10
CA ARG A 143 17.07 -29.34 2.10
C ARG A 143 17.62 -28.49 0.96
N ALA A 144 17.10 -28.67 -0.25
CA ALA A 144 17.51 -27.87 -1.41
C ALA A 144 17.22 -26.37 -1.21
N LEU A 145 16.08 -26.03 -0.59
CA LEU A 145 15.69 -24.64 -0.33
C LEU A 145 16.51 -24.01 0.80
N MET A 146 16.78 -24.73 1.88
CA MET A 146 17.48 -24.19 3.05
C MET A 146 19.01 -24.18 2.91
N GLU A 147 19.58 -24.77 1.86
CA GLU A 147 21.04 -24.85 1.72
C GLU A 147 21.79 -23.50 1.91
N GLY A 148 22.85 -23.55 2.72
CA GLY A 148 23.84 -22.48 2.86
C GLY A 148 23.33 -21.24 3.61
N ALA A 149 23.26 -20.12 2.90
CA ALA A 149 22.95 -18.82 3.51
C ALA A 149 21.49 -18.71 4.01
N LEU A 150 20.56 -19.45 3.40
CA LEU A 150 19.16 -19.44 3.80
C LEU A 150 18.97 -20.10 5.18
N ASP A 151 19.59 -21.26 5.44
CA ASP A 151 19.52 -21.91 6.75
C ASP A 151 20.15 -21.06 7.86
N ARG A 152 21.30 -20.40 7.57
CA ARG A 152 21.90 -19.46 8.53
C ARG A 152 20.99 -18.29 8.86
N MET A 153 20.32 -17.71 7.85
CA MET A 153 19.33 -16.66 8.04
C MET A 153 18.14 -17.14 8.88
N ARG A 154 17.57 -18.30 8.52
CA ARG A 154 16.47 -18.95 9.25
C ARG A 154 16.83 -19.16 10.72
N SER A 155 18.00 -19.74 10.99
CA SER A 155 18.50 -19.99 12.35
C SER A 155 18.69 -18.70 13.14
N GLY A 156 19.26 -17.67 12.50
CA GLY A 156 19.47 -16.35 13.12
C GLY A 156 18.16 -15.63 13.46
N LEU A 157 17.16 -15.70 12.59
CA LEU A 157 15.83 -15.13 12.83
C LEU A 157 15.06 -15.91 13.89
N HIS A 158 15.15 -17.24 13.89
CA HIS A 158 14.54 -18.08 14.92
C HIS A 158 15.12 -17.77 16.31
N GLY A 159 16.45 -17.65 16.43
CA GLY A 159 17.10 -17.24 17.67
C GLY A 159 16.67 -15.83 18.12
N ALA A 160 16.46 -14.90 17.17
CA ALA A 160 15.96 -13.56 17.47
C ALA A 160 14.49 -13.53 17.90
N ALA A 161 13.69 -14.51 17.48
CA ALA A 161 12.27 -14.59 17.80
C ALA A 161 11.97 -15.01 19.24
N ARG A 162 12.97 -15.52 19.99
CA ARG A 162 12.87 -15.84 21.43
C ARG A 162 11.63 -16.69 21.77
N GLY A 163 11.35 -17.70 20.95
CA GLY A 163 10.22 -18.61 21.11
C GLY A 163 8.92 -18.16 20.42
N ALA A 164 8.85 -16.94 19.90
CA ALA A 164 7.80 -16.58 18.93
C ALA A 164 8.09 -17.25 17.57
N PRO A 165 7.06 -17.56 16.77
CA PRO A 165 7.28 -18.09 15.43
C PRO A 165 7.83 -17.02 14.48
N VAL A 166 8.60 -17.43 13.48
CA VAL A 166 9.08 -16.59 12.39
C VAL A 166 8.06 -16.62 11.25
N LEU A 167 7.63 -15.46 10.76
CA LEU A 167 6.82 -15.38 9.55
C LEU A 167 7.69 -15.71 8.33
N VAL A 168 7.30 -16.72 7.55
CA VAL A 168 8.01 -17.08 6.31
C VAL A 168 7.10 -16.78 5.13
N ARG A 169 7.51 -15.84 4.27
CA ARG A 169 6.76 -15.42 3.10
C ARG A 169 7.41 -15.97 1.83
N PHE A 170 6.70 -16.83 1.12
CA PHE A 170 7.13 -17.33 -0.19
C PHE A 170 6.70 -16.34 -1.29
N MET A 171 7.68 -15.61 -1.84
CA MET A 171 7.49 -14.65 -2.93
C MET A 171 7.65 -15.39 -4.28
N VAL A 172 6.64 -16.16 -4.66
CA VAL A 172 6.66 -17.04 -5.84
C VAL A 172 6.30 -16.25 -7.10
N LYS A 173 7.24 -16.08 -8.03
CA LYS A 173 7.05 -15.26 -9.25
C LYS A 173 6.53 -16.04 -10.46
N SER A 174 6.45 -17.36 -10.38
CA SER A 174 6.01 -18.23 -11.48
C SER A 174 4.67 -18.88 -11.18
N GLY A 175 3.70 -18.77 -12.10
CA GLY A 175 2.38 -19.38 -11.96
C GLY A 175 2.44 -20.89 -11.73
N THR A 176 3.29 -21.63 -12.45
CA THR A 176 3.40 -23.09 -12.25
C THR A 176 3.97 -23.45 -10.87
N LEU A 177 4.83 -22.61 -10.29
CA LEU A 177 5.38 -22.84 -8.95
C LEU A 177 4.41 -22.43 -7.82
N GLN A 178 3.32 -21.72 -8.14
CA GLN A 178 2.30 -21.38 -7.14
C GLN A 178 1.49 -22.61 -6.72
N SER A 179 1.34 -23.63 -7.58
CA SER A 179 0.63 -24.87 -7.25
C SER A 179 1.38 -25.78 -6.27
N VAL A 180 2.69 -25.57 -6.11
CA VAL A 180 3.53 -26.31 -5.16
C VAL A 180 3.10 -25.95 -3.73
N PRO A 181 2.77 -26.92 -2.86
CA PRO A 181 2.38 -26.63 -1.47
C PRO A 181 3.63 -26.36 -0.63
N TRP A 182 4.19 -25.15 -0.69
CA TRP A 182 5.38 -24.74 0.09
C TRP A 182 5.16 -24.84 1.62
N GLU A 183 3.91 -24.88 2.07
CA GLU A 183 3.54 -25.09 3.45
C GLU A 183 3.69 -26.57 3.89
N ALA A 184 3.79 -27.49 2.93
CA ALA A 184 4.08 -28.90 3.13
C ALA A 184 5.58 -29.24 3.06
N LEU A 185 6.48 -28.24 3.04
CA LEU A 185 7.91 -28.50 3.25
C LEU A 185 8.11 -29.13 4.62
N CYS A 186 8.99 -30.13 4.70
CA CYS A 186 9.20 -30.92 5.90
C CYS A 186 10.65 -30.81 6.37
N GLU A 187 10.86 -30.58 7.66
CA GLU A 187 12.19 -30.61 8.28
C GLU A 187 12.86 -31.98 8.03
N PRO A 188 14.19 -32.02 7.81
CA PRO A 188 14.89 -33.27 7.58
C PRO A 188 14.75 -34.19 8.80
N ASP A 189 14.67 -35.50 8.56
CA ASP A 189 14.63 -36.54 9.60
C ASP A 189 13.38 -36.51 10.53
N GLU A 190 12.42 -35.62 10.26
CA GLU A 190 11.13 -35.57 10.94
C GLU A 190 10.00 -36.10 10.04
N ALA A 191 9.24 -37.08 10.51
CA ALA A 191 8.10 -37.62 9.76
C ALA A 191 6.92 -36.62 9.66
N MET A 192 6.78 -35.76 10.67
CA MET A 192 5.71 -34.77 10.79
C MET A 192 6.26 -33.35 10.97
N GLY A 193 7.49 -33.09 10.53
CA GLY A 193 8.17 -31.80 10.62
C GLY A 193 7.68 -30.75 9.63
N PHE A 194 6.40 -30.79 9.24
CA PHE A 194 5.87 -29.91 8.20
C PHE A 194 5.80 -28.45 8.67
N TRP A 195 6.27 -27.53 7.83
CA TRP A 195 6.31 -26.11 8.14
C TRP A 195 4.93 -25.52 8.41
N GLY A 196 3.90 -25.97 7.70
CA GLY A 196 2.51 -25.53 7.85
C GLY A 196 1.85 -25.90 9.17
N ILE A 197 2.52 -26.70 10.01
CA ILE A 197 2.07 -27.01 11.38
C ILE A 197 3.14 -26.70 12.42
N SER A 198 4.30 -26.19 12.01
CA SER A 198 5.42 -25.90 12.90
C SER A 198 5.02 -24.90 13.98
N PRO A 199 5.47 -25.06 15.24
CA PRO A 199 5.36 -24.02 16.26
C PRO A 199 6.30 -22.84 16.00
N ASN A 200 7.32 -23.03 15.16
CA ASN A 200 8.42 -22.09 14.97
C ASN A 200 8.28 -21.23 13.71
N TYR A 201 7.40 -21.62 12.78
CA TYR A 201 7.23 -20.96 11.50
C TYR A 201 5.77 -20.72 11.19
N LEU A 202 5.50 -19.60 10.51
CA LEU A 202 4.20 -19.27 9.94
C LEU A 202 4.37 -19.10 8.42
N PRO A 203 4.25 -20.18 7.63
CA PRO A 203 4.42 -20.09 6.19
C PRO A 203 3.19 -19.48 5.52
N VAL A 204 3.43 -18.46 4.69
CA VAL A 204 2.43 -17.72 3.91
C VAL A 204 2.95 -17.44 2.50
N ARG A 205 2.04 -17.17 1.56
CA ARG A 205 2.36 -16.69 0.21
C ARG A 205 2.48 -15.18 0.24
N GLY A 206 3.62 -14.64 -0.14
CA GLY A 206 3.79 -13.19 -0.14
C GLY A 206 3.35 -12.56 -1.45
N VAL A 207 2.70 -11.40 -1.36
CA VAL A 207 2.24 -10.63 -2.52
C VAL A 207 3.00 -9.32 -2.59
N MET A 208 3.61 -9.05 -3.74
CA MET A 208 4.26 -7.77 -4.02
C MET A 208 3.19 -6.67 -4.10
N ALA A 209 3.22 -5.73 -3.16
CA ALA A 209 2.35 -4.56 -3.17
C ALA A 209 3.08 -3.34 -2.63
N GLU A 210 2.69 -2.16 -3.12
CA GLU A 210 3.47 -0.93 -2.95
C GLU A 210 3.47 -0.37 -1.53
N GLU A 211 2.46 -0.67 -0.68
CA GLU A 211 2.42 -0.12 0.70
C GLU A 211 1.74 -1.05 1.72
N PRO A 212 2.42 -1.53 2.78
CA PRO A 212 1.78 -2.29 3.85
C PRO A 212 0.72 -1.44 4.57
N ARG A 213 -0.51 -1.94 4.67
CA ARG A 213 -1.56 -1.29 5.48
C ARG A 213 -1.35 -1.67 6.93
N ARG A 214 -1.60 -0.72 7.83
CA ARG A 214 -1.58 -0.96 9.26
C ARG A 214 -2.72 -1.91 9.66
N PRO A 215 -2.53 -2.72 10.72
CA PRO A 215 -3.61 -3.46 11.36
C PRO A 215 -4.80 -2.53 11.60
N TRP A 216 -6.01 -3.03 11.36
CA TRP A 216 -7.22 -2.25 11.59
C TRP A 216 -7.65 -2.36 13.05
N PRO A 217 -7.90 -1.24 13.75
CA PRO A 217 -8.44 -1.31 15.10
C PRO A 217 -9.88 -1.84 15.08
N VAL A 218 -10.11 -2.94 15.79
CA VAL A 218 -11.43 -3.60 15.89
C VAL A 218 -11.89 -3.55 17.34
N ARG A 219 -13.01 -2.90 17.61
CA ARG A 219 -13.77 -3.17 18.83
C ARG A 219 -14.59 -4.41 18.57
N ARG A 220 -14.43 -5.44 19.41
CA ARG A 220 -15.21 -6.67 19.30
C ARG A 220 -16.71 -6.33 19.18
N PRO A 221 -17.46 -7.07 18.36
CA PRO A 221 -17.09 -8.30 17.65
C PRO A 221 -16.43 -8.11 16.26
N LEU A 222 -15.77 -9.16 15.75
CA LEU A 222 -15.29 -9.22 14.38
C LEU A 222 -16.47 -9.43 13.41
N ARG A 223 -16.85 -8.39 12.68
CA ARG A 223 -17.87 -8.44 11.62
C ARG A 223 -17.47 -9.30 10.41
N VAL A 224 -18.26 -10.34 10.15
CA VAL A 224 -18.07 -11.29 9.03
C VAL A 224 -19.28 -11.21 8.10
N LEU A 225 -19.04 -10.99 6.81
CA LEU A 225 -20.04 -11.09 5.75
C LEU A 225 -19.85 -12.39 4.99
N ALA A 226 -20.82 -13.30 5.08
CA ALA A 226 -20.82 -14.53 4.30
C ALA A 226 -21.49 -14.32 2.93
N ILE A 227 -20.93 -14.93 1.89
CA ILE A 227 -21.45 -14.92 0.53
C ILE A 227 -21.49 -16.37 0.05
N ALA A 228 -22.67 -16.88 -0.28
CA ALA A 228 -22.82 -18.21 -0.89
C ALA A 228 -23.75 -18.16 -2.10
N PRO A 229 -23.19 -18.06 -3.32
CA PRO A 229 -23.98 -17.89 -4.53
C PRO A 229 -24.85 -19.08 -4.93
N GLN A 230 -24.58 -20.28 -4.38
CA GLN A 230 -25.24 -21.53 -4.78
C GLN A 230 -26.29 -22.04 -3.80
N GLY A 231 -26.44 -21.43 -2.62
CA GLY A 231 -27.54 -21.82 -1.72
C GLY A 231 -27.31 -21.61 -0.22
N GLY A 232 -28.41 -21.76 0.51
CA GLY A 232 -28.50 -21.69 1.96
C GLY A 232 -27.69 -22.74 2.74
N PRO A 233 -27.58 -24.02 2.31
CA PRO A 233 -26.88 -25.04 3.10
C PRO A 233 -25.41 -24.69 3.38
N SER A 234 -24.73 -24.04 2.44
CA SER A 234 -23.35 -23.58 2.62
C SER A 234 -23.25 -22.45 3.66
N ILE A 235 -24.21 -21.51 3.64
CA ILE A 235 -24.32 -20.45 4.67
C ILE A 235 -24.61 -21.06 6.03
N ASP A 236 -25.55 -22.02 6.11
CA ASP A 236 -25.93 -22.68 7.35
C ASP A 236 -24.78 -23.51 7.92
N GLY A 237 -24.04 -24.22 7.06
CA GLY A 237 -22.85 -24.97 7.43
C GLY A 237 -21.77 -24.07 8.02
N LEU A 238 -21.47 -22.94 7.37
CA LEU A 238 -20.52 -21.95 7.89
C LEU A 238 -21.02 -21.29 9.17
N LYS A 239 -22.28 -20.89 9.23
CA LYS A 239 -22.88 -20.27 10.42
C LYS A 239 -22.86 -21.23 11.61
N SER A 240 -23.10 -22.52 11.38
CA SER A 240 -22.98 -23.59 12.37
C SER A 240 -21.53 -23.73 12.86
N ALA A 241 -20.54 -23.71 11.96
CA ALA A 241 -19.12 -23.72 12.32
C ALA A 241 -18.72 -22.53 13.20
N LEU A 242 -19.36 -21.37 13.02
CA LEU A 242 -19.10 -20.16 13.79
C LEU A 242 -20.05 -19.96 14.97
N GLU A 243 -20.96 -20.89 15.24
CA GLU A 243 -22.07 -20.69 16.18
C GLU A 243 -21.57 -20.31 17.58
N GLN A 244 -20.54 -21.01 18.06
CA GLN A 244 -19.95 -20.72 19.37
C GLN A 244 -19.35 -19.31 19.44
N ARG A 245 -18.69 -18.85 18.38
CA ARG A 245 -18.06 -17.51 18.32
C ARG A 245 -19.11 -16.40 18.24
N ILE A 246 -20.20 -16.66 17.52
CA ILE A 246 -21.35 -15.75 17.45
C ILE A 246 -22.00 -15.64 18.83
N LYS A 247 -22.29 -16.77 19.49
CA LYS A 247 -22.87 -16.80 20.86
C LYS A 247 -22.01 -16.06 21.89
N GLN A 248 -20.68 -16.14 21.77
CA GLN A 248 -19.73 -15.47 22.67
C GLN A 248 -19.50 -13.99 22.33
N GLY A 249 -20.08 -13.47 21.26
CA GLY A 249 -19.83 -12.10 20.81
C GLY A 249 -18.37 -11.87 20.37
N ASP A 250 -17.68 -12.91 19.93
CA ASP A 250 -16.38 -12.79 19.26
C ASP A 250 -16.58 -12.36 17.80
N VAL A 251 -17.64 -12.87 17.16
CA VAL A 251 -18.00 -12.64 15.76
C VAL A 251 -19.39 -12.05 15.65
N GLU A 252 -19.54 -11.02 14.82
CA GLU A 252 -20.83 -10.49 14.42
C GLU A 252 -21.13 -10.99 13.02
N TRP A 253 -22.21 -11.77 12.93
CA TRP A 253 -22.69 -12.31 11.68
C TRP A 253 -23.53 -11.26 10.95
N LEU A 254 -22.97 -10.69 9.89
CA LEU A 254 -23.70 -9.73 9.05
C LEU A 254 -24.76 -10.45 8.20
N PRO A 255 -25.80 -9.73 7.74
CA PRO A 255 -26.77 -10.30 6.80
C PRO A 255 -26.05 -10.92 5.60
N PRO A 256 -26.15 -12.26 5.39
CA PRO A 256 -25.38 -12.95 4.37
C PRO A 256 -25.96 -12.68 2.98
N ILE A 257 -25.14 -12.84 1.96
CA ILE A 257 -25.56 -12.75 0.56
C ILE A 257 -25.78 -14.17 0.03
N GLY A 258 -27.06 -14.52 -0.16
CA GLY A 258 -27.48 -15.81 -0.69
C GLY A 258 -27.62 -15.83 -2.23
N PRO A 259 -28.15 -16.93 -2.80
CA PRO A 259 -28.28 -17.11 -4.25
C PRO A 259 -29.10 -16.01 -4.92
N ASP A 260 -30.17 -15.52 -4.32
CA ASP A 260 -31.02 -14.47 -4.93
C ASP A 260 -30.32 -13.11 -5.02
N GLN A 261 -29.23 -12.92 -4.27
CA GLN A 261 -28.57 -11.64 -4.06
C GLN A 261 -27.11 -11.62 -4.50
N ALA A 262 -26.50 -12.78 -4.78
CA ALA A 262 -25.07 -12.88 -5.11
C ALA A 262 -24.76 -12.46 -6.55
N ARG A 263 -25.26 -11.29 -6.97
CA ARG A 263 -24.99 -10.62 -8.25
C ARG A 263 -24.10 -9.40 -8.03
N LEU A 264 -23.30 -9.03 -9.02
CA LEU A 264 -22.28 -7.97 -8.88
C LEU A 264 -22.83 -6.64 -8.33
N PRO A 265 -23.94 -6.06 -8.85
CA PRO A 265 -24.44 -4.79 -8.34
C PRO A 265 -24.79 -4.85 -6.85
N TYR A 266 -25.55 -5.88 -6.45
CA TYR A 266 -25.97 -6.05 -5.06
C TYR A 266 -24.78 -6.29 -4.13
N LEU A 267 -23.81 -7.10 -4.57
CA LEU A 267 -22.56 -7.33 -3.83
C LEU A 267 -21.89 -5.98 -3.50
N PHE A 268 -21.79 -5.10 -4.49
CA PHE A 268 -21.09 -3.82 -4.34
C PHE A 268 -21.87 -2.82 -3.48
N ASP A 269 -23.19 -2.79 -3.62
CA ASP A 269 -24.07 -1.98 -2.76
C ASP A 269 -23.93 -2.44 -1.30
N ARG A 270 -23.96 -3.76 -1.08
CA ARG A 270 -23.80 -4.32 0.27
C ARG A 270 -22.44 -4.03 0.87
N LEU A 271 -21.36 -4.09 0.08
CA LEU A 271 -20.00 -3.78 0.55
C LEU A 271 -19.80 -2.30 0.89
N SER A 272 -20.59 -1.43 0.28
CA SER A 272 -20.55 0.02 0.53
C SER A 272 -21.40 0.43 1.73
N ALA A 273 -22.41 -0.39 2.08
CA ALA A 273 -23.35 -0.16 3.17
C ALA A 273 -22.78 -0.49 4.56
N GLU A 274 -23.23 0.27 5.56
CA GLU A 274 -22.96 -0.03 6.98
C GLU A 274 -23.94 -1.10 7.52
N PRO A 275 -23.50 -1.94 8.47
CA PRO A 275 -22.13 -2.05 8.97
C PRO A 275 -21.21 -2.73 7.94
N ARG A 276 -20.02 -2.13 7.74
CA ARG A 276 -19.00 -2.64 6.81
C ARG A 276 -18.26 -3.88 7.36
N PRO A 277 -18.04 -4.93 6.56
CA PRO A 277 -17.36 -6.13 7.01
C PRO A 277 -15.87 -5.91 7.31
N HIS A 278 -15.33 -6.62 8.31
CA HIS A 278 -13.89 -6.79 8.48
C HIS A 278 -13.36 -7.97 7.66
N VAL A 279 -14.21 -9.00 7.52
CA VAL A 279 -13.94 -10.22 6.77
C VAL A 279 -15.07 -10.50 5.79
N ILE A 280 -14.72 -10.82 4.55
CA ILE A 280 -15.63 -11.47 3.60
C ILE A 280 -15.32 -12.96 3.61
N HIS A 281 -16.33 -13.80 3.80
CA HIS A 281 -16.21 -15.24 3.68
C HIS A 281 -17.05 -15.71 2.49
N PHE A 282 -16.39 -16.04 1.38
CA PHE A 282 -17.02 -16.56 0.18
C PHE A 282 -17.01 -18.08 0.19
N VAL A 283 -18.19 -18.71 0.07
CA VAL A 283 -18.38 -20.16 -0.01
C VAL A 283 -19.04 -20.49 -1.34
N GLY A 284 -18.33 -21.18 -2.24
CA GLY A 284 -18.87 -21.45 -3.58
C GLY A 284 -17.87 -22.12 -4.51
N HIS A 285 -18.04 -21.92 -5.82
CA HIS A 285 -17.08 -22.44 -6.80
C HIS A 285 -16.11 -21.35 -7.26
N GLY A 286 -14.84 -21.74 -7.36
CA GLY A 286 -13.80 -21.04 -8.08
C GLY A 286 -13.33 -21.89 -9.25
N GLY A 287 -12.46 -21.31 -10.07
CA GLY A 287 -11.80 -22.05 -11.13
C GLY A 287 -10.94 -21.14 -12.00
N VAL A 288 -10.42 -21.72 -13.08
CA VAL A 288 -9.65 -21.00 -14.10
C VAL A 288 -10.35 -21.18 -15.44
N ARG A 289 -10.74 -20.08 -16.09
CA ARG A 289 -11.39 -20.07 -17.42
C ARG A 289 -10.58 -19.20 -18.38
N GLY A 290 -10.14 -19.79 -19.49
CA GLY A 290 -9.28 -19.10 -20.46
C GLY A 290 -8.03 -18.50 -19.80
N GLY A 291 -7.41 -19.25 -18.88
CA GLY A 291 -6.23 -18.81 -18.13
C GLY A 291 -6.49 -17.80 -17.01
N LYS A 292 -7.73 -17.32 -16.84
CA LYS A 292 -8.08 -16.31 -15.83
C LYS A 292 -8.77 -16.93 -14.62
N PRO A 293 -8.37 -16.60 -13.39
CA PRO A 293 -9.08 -17.04 -12.20
C PRO A 293 -10.46 -16.39 -12.11
N VAL A 294 -11.48 -17.19 -11.85
CA VAL A 294 -12.89 -16.78 -11.79
C VAL A 294 -13.56 -17.31 -10.53
N LEU A 295 -14.57 -16.59 -10.05
CA LEU A 295 -15.50 -17.02 -8.99
C LEU A 295 -16.91 -17.08 -9.56
N GLN A 296 -17.66 -18.10 -9.21
CA GLN A 296 -19.05 -18.23 -9.62
C GLN A 296 -19.94 -17.37 -8.73
N LEU A 297 -20.79 -16.57 -9.34
CA LEU A 297 -21.86 -15.81 -8.71
C LEU A 297 -23.22 -16.46 -9.00
N ALA A 298 -24.29 -15.86 -8.46
CA ALA A 298 -25.64 -16.30 -8.73
C ALA A 298 -25.95 -16.26 -10.22
N THR A 299 -26.87 -17.11 -10.67
CA THR A 299 -27.31 -17.13 -12.06
C THR A 299 -27.83 -15.77 -12.49
N ASP A 300 -27.57 -15.44 -13.76
CA ASP A 300 -28.15 -14.26 -14.39
C ASP A 300 -29.63 -14.50 -14.73
N LEU A 301 -30.23 -13.62 -15.52
CA LEU A 301 -31.65 -13.74 -15.91
C LEU A 301 -31.89 -14.91 -16.87
N GLU A 302 -30.84 -15.54 -17.39
CA GLU A 302 -30.89 -16.63 -18.38
C GLU A 302 -30.62 -18.01 -17.75
N ASP A 303 -30.64 -18.11 -16.41
CA ASP A 303 -30.35 -19.31 -15.62
C ASP A 303 -28.92 -19.88 -15.80
N GLU A 304 -28.02 -19.14 -16.43
CA GLU A 304 -26.62 -19.54 -16.62
C GLU A 304 -25.76 -19.08 -15.42
N PRO A 305 -24.77 -19.90 -14.99
CA PRO A 305 -23.90 -19.53 -13.90
C PRO A 305 -23.02 -18.34 -14.28
N ALA A 306 -23.16 -17.22 -13.57
CA ALA A 306 -22.38 -16.02 -13.82
C ALA A 306 -20.95 -16.18 -13.29
N TRP A 307 -19.95 -16.24 -14.18
CA TRP A 307 -18.54 -16.32 -13.78
C TRP A 307 -17.87 -14.96 -13.80
N VAL A 308 -17.36 -14.54 -12.65
CA VAL A 308 -16.73 -13.22 -12.50
C VAL A 308 -15.21 -13.38 -12.38
N PRO A 309 -14.43 -12.66 -13.21
CA PRO A 309 -12.97 -12.60 -13.04
C PRO A 309 -12.58 -12.07 -11.65
N ALA A 310 -11.67 -12.76 -10.97
CA ALA A 310 -11.21 -12.35 -9.64
C ALA A 310 -10.58 -10.95 -9.65
N GLU A 311 -9.92 -10.57 -10.76
CA GLU A 311 -9.38 -9.22 -10.95
C GLU A 311 -10.47 -8.13 -10.91
N LEU A 312 -11.62 -8.37 -11.54
CA LEU A 312 -12.74 -7.43 -11.57
C LEU A 312 -13.29 -7.22 -10.17
N LEU A 313 -13.53 -8.31 -9.44
CA LEU A 313 -13.93 -8.26 -8.04
C LEU A 313 -12.89 -7.51 -7.18
N GLY A 314 -11.61 -7.80 -7.38
CA GLY A 314 -10.50 -7.14 -6.68
C GLY A 314 -10.45 -5.63 -6.93
N LYS A 315 -10.60 -5.19 -8.19
CA LYS A 315 -10.63 -3.76 -8.54
C LYS A 315 -11.81 -3.05 -7.90
N GLN A 316 -12.99 -3.69 -7.89
CA GLN A 316 -14.14 -3.10 -7.24
C GLN A 316 -13.98 -3.05 -5.73
N LEU A 317 -13.45 -4.12 -5.11
CA LEU A 317 -13.09 -4.08 -3.69
C LEU A 317 -12.14 -2.92 -3.43
N LYS A 318 -11.10 -2.72 -4.25
CA LYS A 318 -10.20 -1.56 -4.11
C LYS A 318 -10.94 -0.22 -4.08
N ALA A 319 -11.89 -0.04 -4.99
CA ALA A 319 -12.67 1.19 -5.13
C ALA A 319 -13.66 1.39 -3.97
N SER A 320 -14.30 0.32 -3.51
CA SER A 320 -15.34 0.36 -2.48
C SER A 320 -14.79 0.24 -1.04
N THR A 321 -13.56 -0.26 -0.84
CA THR A 321 -13.04 -0.67 0.49
C THR A 321 -11.99 0.28 1.09
N VAL A 322 -12.15 1.58 0.91
CA VAL A 322 -11.54 2.55 1.85
C VAL A 322 -12.19 2.35 3.22
N GLY A 323 -11.72 1.37 4.00
CA GLY A 323 -12.47 0.92 5.17
C GLY A 323 -11.92 -0.31 5.91
N PRO A 324 -12.78 -0.96 6.73
CA PRO A 324 -12.39 -1.96 7.73
C PRO A 324 -12.07 -3.36 7.18
N LEU A 325 -12.38 -3.63 5.90
CA LEU A 325 -12.08 -4.91 5.29
C LEU A 325 -10.57 -5.15 5.24
N ARG A 326 -10.12 -6.28 5.79
CA ARG A 326 -8.70 -6.69 5.77
C ARG A 326 -8.50 -8.09 5.24
N LEU A 327 -9.47 -8.98 5.44
CA LEU A 327 -9.36 -10.40 5.13
C LEU A 327 -10.47 -10.85 4.19
N ILE A 328 -10.11 -11.67 3.21
CA ILE A 328 -11.07 -12.47 2.44
C ILE A 328 -10.75 -13.94 2.69
N VAL A 329 -11.78 -14.74 2.95
CA VAL A 329 -11.70 -16.20 3.01
C VAL A 329 -12.43 -16.73 1.79
N LEU A 330 -11.69 -17.37 0.89
CA LEU A 330 -12.21 -18.08 -0.28
C LEU A 330 -12.31 -19.57 0.06
N GLU A 331 -13.44 -19.96 0.63
CA GLU A 331 -13.85 -21.37 0.72
C GLU A 331 -14.47 -21.77 -0.64
N ALA A 332 -13.64 -21.65 -1.67
CA ALA A 332 -13.97 -21.99 -3.04
C ALA A 332 -12.95 -22.99 -3.55
N CYS A 333 -13.43 -24.03 -4.23
CA CYS A 333 -12.56 -24.97 -4.92
C CYS A 333 -11.59 -24.18 -5.81
N GLU A 334 -10.30 -24.49 -5.72
CA GLU A 334 -9.26 -23.90 -6.58
C GLU A 334 -9.05 -22.38 -6.43
N GLY A 335 -9.47 -21.77 -5.31
CA GLY A 335 -9.27 -20.32 -5.07
C GLY A 335 -7.80 -19.86 -5.07
N ALA A 336 -6.87 -20.76 -4.75
CA ALA A 336 -5.42 -20.53 -4.84
C ALA A 336 -4.76 -21.20 -6.06
N LYS A 337 -5.52 -21.88 -6.92
CA LYS A 337 -4.97 -22.48 -8.14
C LYS A 337 -4.45 -21.39 -9.07
N PRO A 338 -3.23 -21.52 -9.61
CA PRO A 338 -2.68 -20.52 -10.50
C PRO A 338 -3.44 -20.44 -11.82
N GLY A 339 -3.81 -19.23 -12.23
CA GLY A 339 -4.06 -18.91 -13.64
C GLY A 339 -2.77 -18.46 -14.35
N ASP A 340 -2.91 -17.93 -15.57
CA ASP A 340 -1.79 -17.48 -16.40
C ASP A 340 -0.95 -16.39 -15.72
N LEU A 341 -1.64 -15.49 -15.00
CA LEU A 341 -1.02 -14.33 -14.35
C LEU A 341 -0.90 -14.44 -12.84
N ALA A 342 -1.89 -15.07 -12.19
CA ALA A 342 -2.04 -15.17 -10.74
C ALA A 342 -3.22 -16.08 -10.39
N SER A 343 -3.29 -16.54 -9.14
CA SER A 343 -4.50 -17.16 -8.57
C SER A 343 -5.56 -16.12 -8.20
N ALA A 344 -6.80 -16.53 -7.91
CA ALA A 344 -7.83 -15.61 -7.43
C ALA A 344 -7.40 -14.94 -6.11
N ALA A 345 -6.82 -15.72 -5.19
CA ALA A 345 -6.32 -15.23 -3.92
C ALA A 345 -5.21 -14.18 -4.07
N GLU A 346 -4.26 -14.40 -4.99
CA GLU A 346 -3.22 -13.43 -5.28
C GLU A 346 -3.78 -12.16 -5.93
N MET A 347 -4.69 -12.28 -6.89
CA MET A 347 -5.33 -11.12 -7.53
C MET A 347 -6.09 -10.26 -6.53
N LEU A 348 -6.88 -10.87 -5.65
CA LEU A 348 -7.65 -10.16 -4.62
C LEU A 348 -6.73 -9.50 -3.58
N SER A 349 -5.60 -10.13 -3.25
CA SER A 349 -4.56 -9.55 -2.37
C SER A 349 -3.84 -8.36 -3.03
N ARG A 350 -3.54 -8.44 -4.34
CA ARG A 350 -2.94 -7.32 -5.09
C ARG A 350 -3.89 -6.13 -5.18
N CYS A 351 -5.18 -6.40 -5.30
CA CYS A 351 -6.16 -5.37 -5.62
C CYS A 351 -6.84 -4.76 -4.39
N GLY A 352 -7.10 -5.46 -3.29
CA GLY A 352 -7.92 -4.86 -2.22
C GLY A 352 -7.74 -5.39 -0.80
N ALA A 353 -7.55 -6.70 -0.63
CA ALA A 353 -7.42 -7.32 0.70
C ALA A 353 -5.97 -7.31 1.20
N ASP A 354 -5.79 -7.23 2.52
CA ASP A 354 -4.45 -7.35 3.11
C ASP A 354 -4.01 -8.80 3.28
N ALA A 355 -4.97 -9.70 3.43
CA ALA A 355 -4.75 -11.12 3.21
C ALA A 355 -5.94 -11.81 2.55
N VAL A 356 -5.64 -12.93 1.89
CA VAL A 356 -6.65 -13.83 1.35
C VAL A 356 -6.30 -15.27 1.74
N LEU A 357 -7.19 -15.93 2.48
CA LEU A 357 -7.13 -17.37 2.70
C LEU A 357 -7.84 -18.05 1.54
N ALA A 358 -7.24 -19.07 0.94
CA ALA A 358 -7.85 -19.84 -0.14
C ALA A 358 -7.32 -21.27 -0.18
N HIS A 359 -7.95 -22.12 -0.97
CA HIS A 359 -7.56 -23.53 -1.11
C HIS A 359 -6.81 -23.78 -2.43
N LEU A 360 -5.69 -24.50 -2.38
CA LEU A 360 -4.91 -24.92 -3.56
C LEU A 360 -5.69 -25.92 -4.41
N TRP A 361 -6.43 -26.82 -3.75
CA TRP A 361 -7.16 -27.94 -4.37
C TRP A 361 -8.60 -27.97 -3.86
N PRO A 362 -9.51 -28.70 -4.52
CA PRO A 362 -10.82 -29.00 -3.95
C PRO A 362 -10.70 -29.63 -2.56
N VAL A 363 -11.55 -29.22 -1.63
CA VAL A 363 -11.55 -29.69 -0.23
C VAL A 363 -12.93 -30.18 0.16
N GLN A 364 -12.99 -31.25 0.96
CA GLN A 364 -14.25 -31.79 1.45
C GLN A 364 -14.95 -30.80 2.40
N ALA A 365 -16.29 -30.82 2.39
CA ALA A 365 -17.08 -29.84 3.14
C ALA A 365 -16.85 -29.89 4.66
N ASP A 366 -16.60 -31.07 5.22
CA ASP A 366 -16.29 -31.26 6.64
C ASP A 366 -14.90 -30.71 7.01
N ILE A 367 -13.90 -30.92 6.16
CA ILE A 367 -12.55 -30.33 6.28
C ILE A 367 -12.63 -28.80 6.22
N ALA A 368 -13.35 -28.26 5.23
CA ALA A 368 -13.53 -26.83 5.08
C ALA A 368 -14.24 -26.23 6.31
N ARG A 369 -15.30 -26.89 6.80
CA ARG A 369 -16.01 -26.51 8.02
C ARG A 369 -15.10 -26.49 9.25
N LEU A 370 -14.31 -27.55 9.48
CA LEU A 370 -13.39 -27.65 10.61
C LEU A 370 -12.26 -26.61 10.52
N CYS A 371 -11.74 -26.37 9.31
CA CYS A 371 -10.77 -25.31 9.05
C CYS A 371 -11.35 -23.94 9.45
N SER A 372 -12.55 -23.62 8.97
CA SER A 372 -13.26 -22.38 9.26
C SER A 372 -13.58 -22.23 10.75
N GLU A 373 -14.09 -23.26 11.41
CA GLU A 373 -14.34 -23.27 12.86
C GLU A 373 -13.07 -22.91 13.64
N ARG A 374 -11.97 -23.62 13.39
CA ARG A 374 -10.72 -23.41 14.13
C ARG A 374 -10.07 -22.08 13.78
N PHE A 375 -10.09 -21.69 12.50
CA PHE A 375 -9.52 -20.44 12.04
C PHE A 375 -10.17 -19.24 12.75
N TYR A 376 -11.50 -19.16 12.77
CA TYR A 376 -12.19 -18.06 13.46
C TYR A 376 -12.09 -18.16 14.99
N ALA A 377 -12.02 -19.38 15.56
CA ALA A 377 -11.77 -19.56 16.98
C ALA A 377 -10.47 -18.90 17.45
N VAL A 378 -9.42 -18.95 16.62
CA VAL A 378 -8.13 -18.31 16.91
C VAL A 378 -8.13 -16.83 16.49
N LEU A 379 -8.66 -16.51 15.31
CA LEU A 379 -8.64 -15.15 14.77
C LEU A 379 -9.42 -14.14 15.62
N ALA A 380 -10.59 -14.54 16.14
CA ALA A 380 -11.49 -13.65 16.88
C ALA A 380 -11.58 -13.98 18.39
N GLY A 381 -10.90 -15.04 18.83
CA GLY A 381 -11.00 -15.56 20.19
C GLY A 381 -10.43 -14.67 21.30
N ALA A 382 -10.42 -15.20 22.51
CA ALA A 382 -10.00 -14.48 23.71
C ALA A 382 -8.47 -14.33 23.86
N ASP A 383 -7.69 -15.19 23.20
CA ASP A 383 -6.22 -15.18 23.26
C ASP A 383 -5.67 -13.90 22.62
N ARG A 384 -5.19 -12.97 23.46
CA ARG A 384 -4.73 -11.64 23.04
C ARG A 384 -3.47 -11.68 22.18
N GLU A 385 -2.64 -12.72 22.31
CA GLU A 385 -1.38 -12.85 21.58
C GLU A 385 -1.62 -13.39 20.17
N LYS A 386 -2.66 -14.21 19.99
CA LYS A 386 -2.98 -14.87 18.72
C LYS A 386 -4.06 -14.15 17.91
N ARG A 387 -5.02 -13.51 18.57
CA ARG A 387 -6.17 -12.89 17.88
C ARG A 387 -5.73 -11.82 16.89
N GLY A 388 -6.47 -11.70 15.80
CA GLY A 388 -6.20 -10.73 14.73
C GLY A 388 -5.06 -11.10 13.79
N ASN A 389 -4.35 -12.21 14.04
CA ASN A 389 -3.28 -12.73 13.19
C ASN A 389 -3.78 -13.95 12.39
N PRO A 390 -4.18 -13.80 11.11
CA PRO A 390 -4.60 -14.91 10.26
C PRO A 390 -3.51 -15.96 10.02
N ALA A 391 -2.22 -15.63 10.08
CA ALA A 391 -1.16 -16.60 9.87
C ALA A 391 -1.10 -17.61 11.03
N ILE A 392 -1.20 -17.14 12.28
CA ILE A 392 -1.31 -18.01 13.46
C ILE A 392 -2.61 -18.82 13.39
N ALA A 393 -3.73 -18.17 13.06
CA ALA A 393 -5.03 -18.83 12.97
C ALA A 393 -5.04 -19.97 11.94
N LEU A 394 -4.43 -19.76 10.77
CA LEU A 394 -4.31 -20.81 9.76
C LEU A 394 -3.41 -21.94 10.22
N ASN A 395 -2.27 -21.64 10.84
CA ASN A 395 -1.34 -22.65 11.33
C ASN A 395 -1.99 -23.56 12.40
N GLU A 396 -2.80 -22.98 13.29
CA GLU A 396 -3.62 -23.72 14.26
C GLU A 396 -4.72 -24.54 13.59
N ALA A 397 -5.34 -24.04 12.52
CA ALA A 397 -6.31 -24.78 11.72
C ALA A 397 -5.66 -26.01 11.05
N ARG A 398 -4.47 -25.88 10.47
CA ARG A 398 -3.76 -27.02 9.86
C ARG A 398 -3.41 -28.10 10.88
N ARG A 399 -2.99 -27.72 12.09
CA ARG A 399 -2.71 -28.68 13.19
C ARG A 399 -3.95 -29.49 13.57
N ILE A 400 -5.10 -28.82 13.74
CA ILE A 400 -6.32 -29.55 14.10
C ILE A 400 -6.77 -30.47 12.95
N LEU A 401 -6.62 -30.04 11.70
CA LEU A 401 -6.96 -30.86 10.53
C LEU A 401 -6.11 -32.14 10.49
N LEU A 402 -4.78 -32.05 10.64
CA LEU A 402 -3.94 -33.25 10.68
C LEU A 402 -4.30 -34.18 11.84
N THR A 403 -4.61 -33.62 13.02
CA THR A 403 -4.96 -34.41 14.20
C THR A 403 -6.30 -35.13 14.04
N CYS A 404 -7.31 -34.44 13.51
CA CYS A 404 -8.67 -34.99 13.38
C CYS A 404 -8.85 -35.88 12.13
N HIS A 405 -8.05 -35.67 11.08
CA HIS A 405 -8.21 -36.35 9.79
C HIS A 405 -7.01 -37.20 9.42
N ARG A 406 -6.48 -37.97 10.38
CA ARG A 406 -5.45 -39.01 10.16
C ARG A 406 -4.29 -38.51 9.29
N GLU A 407 -3.78 -37.32 9.61
CA GLU A 407 -2.64 -36.71 8.92
C GLU A 407 -2.88 -36.40 7.43
N SER A 408 -4.15 -36.28 7.00
CA SER A 408 -4.54 -36.00 5.60
C SER A 408 -3.79 -34.81 5.01
N ALA A 409 -3.32 -34.99 3.77
CA ALA A 409 -2.69 -33.95 2.96
C ALA A 409 -3.60 -32.74 2.72
N GLU A 410 -4.93 -32.88 2.89
CA GLU A 410 -5.89 -31.78 2.81
C GLU A 410 -5.59 -30.64 3.79
N ALA A 411 -4.90 -30.92 4.91
CA ALA A 411 -4.43 -29.90 5.84
C ALA A 411 -3.48 -28.86 5.21
N PHE A 412 -2.87 -29.17 4.06
CA PHE A 412 -1.98 -28.26 3.34
C PHE A 412 -2.64 -27.56 2.14
N SER A 413 -3.91 -27.86 1.86
CA SER A 413 -4.68 -27.16 0.82
C SER A 413 -4.96 -25.69 1.19
N PRO A 414 -5.39 -25.35 2.42
CA PRO A 414 -5.56 -23.96 2.84
C PRO A 414 -4.22 -23.22 2.81
N VAL A 415 -4.12 -22.11 2.08
CA VAL A 415 -2.96 -21.22 1.99
C VAL A 415 -3.37 -19.77 2.23
N LEU A 416 -2.46 -19.00 2.84
CA LEU A 416 -2.69 -17.58 3.13
C LEU A 416 -1.81 -16.72 2.23
N TYR A 417 -2.42 -15.90 1.39
CA TYR A 417 -1.75 -14.83 0.68
C TYR A 417 -1.71 -13.60 1.58
N LEU A 418 -0.53 -13.02 1.78
CA LEU A 418 -0.30 -11.89 2.68
C LEU A 418 0.48 -10.79 1.97
N ARG A 419 -0.09 -9.58 2.03
CA ARG A 419 0.44 -8.39 1.37
C ARG A 419 1.58 -7.73 2.13
N SER A 420 1.53 -7.77 3.46
CA SER A 420 2.52 -7.17 4.38
C SER A 420 3.46 -8.22 4.98
N SER A 421 4.59 -7.77 5.53
CA SER A 421 5.45 -8.59 6.40
C SER A 421 5.01 -8.57 7.87
N ASP A 422 4.02 -7.75 8.20
CA ASP A 422 3.27 -7.84 9.45
C ASP A 422 2.04 -8.73 9.22
N PRO A 423 1.93 -9.89 9.90
CA PRO A 423 0.80 -10.78 9.74
C PRO A 423 -0.43 -10.35 10.55
N VAL A 424 -0.34 -9.34 11.42
CA VAL A 424 -1.48 -8.87 12.21
C VAL A 424 -2.38 -8.00 11.33
N LEU A 425 -3.64 -8.41 11.16
CA LEU A 425 -4.64 -7.66 10.39
C LEU A 425 -5.59 -6.85 11.27
N PHE A 426 -5.87 -7.34 12.48
CA PHE A 426 -6.86 -6.74 13.37
C PHE A 426 -6.24 -6.46 14.74
N GLU A 427 -6.24 -5.20 15.15
CA GLU A 427 -5.82 -4.79 16.48
C GLU A 427 -7.06 -4.65 17.37
N PHE A 428 -7.32 -5.67 18.18
CA PHE A 428 -8.50 -5.66 19.04
C PHE A 428 -8.32 -4.70 20.23
N THR A 429 -9.18 -3.69 20.28
CA THR A 429 -9.16 -2.59 21.27
C THR A 429 -10.44 -2.56 22.10
N ASP A 430 -10.30 -2.21 23.38
CA ASP A 430 -11.43 -1.96 24.30
C ASP A 430 -11.97 -0.53 24.15
N VAL A 431 -11.21 0.37 23.51
CA VAL A 431 -11.57 1.76 23.21
C VAL A 431 -12.21 1.82 21.82
N GLU A 432 -13.29 2.61 21.69
CA GLU A 432 -13.97 2.84 20.41
C GLU A 432 -12.94 3.29 19.35
N PRO A 433 -12.84 2.59 18.20
CA PRO A 433 -11.91 2.99 17.18
C PRO A 433 -12.35 4.36 16.69
N ALA A 434 -11.53 5.38 16.92
CA ALA A 434 -11.63 6.58 16.13
C ALA A 434 -11.49 6.11 14.68
N TRP A 435 -12.58 6.23 13.90
CA TRP A 435 -12.61 6.14 12.45
C TRP A 435 -11.26 6.60 11.89
N PRO A 436 -10.62 5.85 10.97
CA PRO A 436 -9.17 5.82 10.74
C PRO A 436 -8.55 7.13 11.13
N PRO A 437 -7.63 7.13 12.14
CA PRO A 437 -7.25 8.32 12.88
C PRO A 437 -7.13 9.43 11.86
N GLN A 438 -8.03 10.42 11.95
CA GLN A 438 -8.02 11.49 10.97
C GLN A 438 -6.56 11.89 10.82
N PRO A 439 -5.98 11.78 9.61
CA PRO A 439 -4.56 12.01 9.44
C PRO A 439 -4.28 13.33 10.15
N PRO A 440 -3.19 13.42 10.92
CA PRO A 440 -3.00 14.50 11.88
C PRO A 440 -3.34 15.83 11.19
N PRO A 441 -4.09 16.73 11.87
CA PRO A 441 -4.49 17.99 11.28
C PRO A 441 -3.26 18.62 10.65
N ALA A 442 -3.42 19.21 9.46
CA ALA A 442 -2.29 19.81 8.79
C ALA A 442 -1.61 20.77 9.79
N PRO A 443 -0.27 20.81 9.83
CA PRO A 443 0.43 21.82 10.61
C PRO A 443 -0.22 23.17 10.36
N ARG A 444 -0.54 23.93 11.42
CA ARG A 444 -1.25 25.22 11.33
C ARG A 444 -0.55 26.18 10.37
N GLU A 445 0.75 26.01 10.18
CA GLU A 445 1.59 26.73 9.24
C GLU A 445 1.18 26.47 7.79
N ILE A 446 0.88 25.22 7.43
CA ILE A 446 0.39 24.86 6.09
C ILE A 446 -1.02 25.43 5.88
N GLU A 447 -1.90 25.33 6.87
CA GLU A 447 -3.23 25.94 6.81
C GLU A 447 -3.15 27.46 6.59
N LYS A 448 -2.29 28.15 7.34
CA LYS A 448 -2.04 29.60 7.18
C LYS A 448 -1.48 29.94 5.81
N ILE A 449 -0.60 29.11 5.26
CA ILE A 449 -0.05 29.30 3.92
C ILE A 449 -1.18 29.12 2.90
N VAL A 450 -1.90 28.00 2.93
CA VAL A 450 -2.95 27.66 1.95
C VAL A 450 -4.17 28.58 2.03
N ALA A 451 -4.46 29.18 3.19
CA ALA A 451 -5.54 30.14 3.36
C ALA A 451 -5.28 31.51 2.68
N ARG A 452 -4.04 31.83 2.32
CA ARG A 452 -3.71 33.10 1.66
C ARG A 452 -4.24 33.12 0.22
N PRO A 453 -4.60 34.31 -0.31
CA PRO A 453 -5.02 34.46 -1.72
C PRO A 453 -3.95 34.03 -2.72
N PHE A 454 -2.68 34.02 -2.32
CA PHE A 454 -1.57 33.51 -3.11
C PHE A 454 -0.57 32.81 -2.20
N SER A 455 -0.18 31.59 -2.55
CA SER A 455 0.68 30.77 -1.72
C SER A 455 1.66 30.01 -2.59
N LEU A 456 2.96 30.20 -2.37
CA LEU A 456 3.99 29.50 -3.12
C LEU A 456 4.66 28.47 -2.21
N VAL A 457 4.53 27.19 -2.54
CA VAL A 457 5.25 26.10 -1.87
C VAL A 457 6.43 25.69 -2.75
N LEU A 458 7.63 26.05 -2.33
CA LEU A 458 8.88 25.63 -2.97
C LEU A 458 9.39 24.39 -2.24
N GLY A 459 9.42 23.25 -2.93
CA GLY A 459 9.99 22.02 -2.41
C GLY A 459 11.35 21.75 -3.04
N ASP A 460 12.37 21.50 -2.23
CA ASP A 460 13.70 21.07 -2.66
C ASP A 460 13.89 19.56 -2.45
N ARG A 461 12.82 18.79 -2.70
CA ARG A 461 12.71 17.33 -2.49
C ARG A 461 14.00 16.57 -2.84
N TRP A 462 14.64 16.97 -3.92
CA TRP A 462 15.83 16.35 -4.45
C TRP A 462 17.09 16.49 -3.57
N ARG A 463 17.12 17.37 -2.56
CA ARG A 463 18.30 17.50 -1.68
C ARG A 463 18.68 16.19 -0.99
N HIS A 464 17.69 15.34 -0.69
CA HIS A 464 17.89 14.06 -0.01
C HIS A 464 17.97 12.87 -0.98
N ASP A 465 17.36 12.96 -2.17
CA ASP A 465 17.43 11.94 -3.22
C ASP A 465 18.62 12.17 -4.17
N ARG A 466 19.81 12.39 -3.61
CA ARG A 466 21.03 12.64 -4.40
C ARG A 466 21.31 11.52 -5.40
N SER A 467 21.06 10.26 -5.03
CA SER A 467 21.27 9.11 -5.92
C SER A 467 20.38 9.16 -7.16
N ALA A 468 19.13 9.62 -7.05
CA ALA A 468 18.23 9.74 -8.19
C ALA A 468 18.65 10.87 -9.13
N ILE A 469 19.11 12.02 -8.58
CA ILE A 469 19.67 13.10 -9.39
C ILE A 469 20.96 12.65 -10.09
N GLU A 470 21.88 12.00 -9.37
CA GLU A 470 23.13 11.55 -9.96
C GLU A 470 22.88 10.49 -11.03
N SER A 471 21.96 9.55 -10.80
CA SER A 471 21.53 8.58 -11.82
C SER A 471 20.92 9.27 -13.05
N PHE A 472 20.09 10.31 -12.85
CA PHE A 472 19.57 11.11 -13.95
C PHE A 472 20.69 11.82 -14.72
N LYS A 473 21.63 12.41 -13.99
CA LYS A 473 22.80 13.11 -14.54
C LYS A 473 23.68 12.16 -15.35
N GLU A 474 23.95 10.96 -14.84
CA GLU A 474 24.70 9.91 -15.52
C GLU A 474 24.00 9.46 -16.81
N LYS A 475 22.68 9.25 -16.77
CA LYS A 475 21.90 8.91 -17.97
C LYS A 475 21.95 10.02 -19.01
N LEU A 476 21.78 11.29 -18.60
CA LEU A 476 21.90 12.42 -19.53
C LEU A 476 23.29 12.54 -20.14
N ARG A 477 24.35 12.30 -19.37
CA ARG A 477 25.72 12.26 -19.89
C ARG A 477 25.92 11.12 -20.87
N ALA A 478 25.44 9.92 -20.55
CA ALA A 478 25.56 8.75 -21.42
C ALA A 478 24.89 8.99 -22.78
N GLU A 479 23.69 9.60 -22.78
CA GLU A 479 23.00 9.98 -24.01
C GLU A 479 23.78 11.05 -24.79
N LEU A 480 24.19 12.15 -24.13
CA LEU A 480 24.92 13.24 -24.77
C LEU A 480 26.33 12.84 -25.25
N ALA A 481 26.93 11.79 -24.69
CA ALA A 481 28.21 11.25 -25.14
C ALA A 481 28.13 10.61 -26.54
N THR A 482 26.94 10.37 -27.06
CA THR A 482 26.73 9.87 -28.43
C THR A 482 26.83 10.97 -29.50
N LEU A 483 26.87 12.24 -29.11
CA LEU A 483 26.99 13.37 -30.03
C LEU A 483 28.42 13.54 -30.56
N PRO A 484 28.60 14.15 -31.74
CA PRO A 484 29.92 14.43 -32.31
C PRO A 484 30.82 15.30 -31.41
N ASP A 485 30.21 16.18 -30.60
CA ASP A 485 30.88 16.99 -29.57
C ASP A 485 30.28 16.67 -28.20
N PRO A 486 30.89 15.76 -27.42
CA PRO A 486 30.36 15.36 -26.12
C PRO A 486 30.55 16.47 -25.06
N PRO A 487 29.64 16.62 -24.10
CA PRO A 487 29.75 17.64 -23.06
C PRO A 487 30.96 17.38 -22.13
N PRO A 488 31.61 18.43 -21.60
CA PRO A 488 32.60 18.31 -20.54
C PRO A 488 32.06 17.50 -19.34
N PRO A 489 32.91 16.68 -18.69
CA PRO A 489 32.47 15.74 -17.66
C PRO A 489 31.90 16.42 -16.41
N ASP A 490 32.25 17.67 -16.14
CA ASP A 490 31.93 18.44 -14.94
C ASP A 490 30.72 19.36 -15.06
N LEU A 491 29.99 19.33 -16.18
CA LEU A 491 28.81 20.16 -16.34
C LEU A 491 27.75 19.93 -15.23
N PRO A 492 27.11 21.01 -14.74
CA PRO A 492 25.99 20.89 -13.81
C PRO A 492 24.79 20.24 -14.51
N THR A 493 23.93 19.58 -13.74
CA THR A 493 22.74 18.88 -14.28
C THR A 493 21.85 19.80 -15.11
N SER A 494 21.70 21.07 -14.74
CA SER A 494 20.94 22.06 -15.53
C SER A 494 21.52 22.27 -16.93
N ALA A 495 22.84 22.38 -17.07
CA ALA A 495 23.50 22.55 -18.36
C ALA A 495 23.39 21.29 -19.23
N LEU A 496 23.48 20.10 -18.62
CA LEU A 496 23.23 18.83 -19.31
C LEU A 496 21.77 18.73 -19.80
N MET A 497 20.80 19.16 -18.98
CA MET A 497 19.38 19.18 -19.37
C MET A 497 19.11 20.18 -20.50
N GLU A 498 19.69 21.39 -20.44
CA GLU A 498 19.57 22.39 -21.50
C GLU A 498 20.16 21.90 -22.82
N ARG A 499 21.36 21.32 -22.79
CA ARG A 499 21.99 20.74 -23.97
C ARG A 499 21.17 19.58 -24.53
N ALA A 500 20.71 18.66 -23.68
CA ALA A 500 19.83 17.56 -24.10
C ALA A 500 18.53 18.06 -24.72
N ALA A 501 17.94 19.14 -24.20
CA ALA A 501 16.74 19.75 -24.76
C ALA A 501 16.99 20.44 -26.11
N LEU A 502 18.17 21.03 -26.32
CA LEU A 502 18.55 21.64 -27.59
C LEU A 502 18.81 20.59 -28.68
N GLU A 503 19.49 19.50 -28.31
CA GLU A 503 19.94 18.46 -29.26
C GLU A 503 18.82 17.46 -29.60
N TYR A 504 18.05 17.02 -28.61
CA TYR A 504 17.03 15.99 -28.77
C TYR A 504 15.59 16.48 -28.62
N GLY A 505 15.42 17.77 -28.28
CA GLY A 505 14.12 18.35 -28.00
C GLY A 505 13.61 18.08 -26.57
N PRO A 506 12.57 18.81 -26.13
CA PRO A 506 12.02 18.69 -24.78
C PRO A 506 11.34 17.33 -24.50
N GLY A 507 10.89 16.62 -25.54
CA GLY A 507 10.19 15.34 -25.41
C GLY A 507 11.08 14.22 -24.87
N LEU A 508 12.33 14.11 -25.32
CA LEU A 508 13.26 13.10 -24.81
C LEU A 508 13.55 13.33 -23.32
N LEU A 509 13.79 14.60 -22.95
CA LEU A 509 14.07 14.96 -21.57
C LEU A 509 12.90 14.57 -20.67
N GLU A 510 11.67 14.80 -21.13
CA GLU A 510 10.46 14.42 -20.40
C GLU A 510 10.32 12.89 -20.28
N THR A 511 10.52 12.12 -21.36
CA THR A 511 10.51 10.64 -21.30
C THR A 511 11.51 10.10 -20.28
N LYS A 512 12.77 10.58 -20.31
CA LYS A 512 13.80 10.14 -19.38
C LYS A 512 13.49 10.55 -17.94
N PHE A 513 12.92 11.74 -17.78
CA PHE A 513 12.45 12.21 -16.48
C PHE A 513 11.33 11.30 -15.94
N GLN A 514 10.31 11.00 -16.75
CA GLN A 514 9.20 10.12 -16.37
C GLN A 514 9.70 8.69 -16.06
N GLU A 515 10.58 8.10 -16.87
CA GLU A 515 11.15 6.77 -16.61
C GLU A 515 11.81 6.66 -15.24
N LEU A 516 12.55 7.69 -14.82
CA LEU A 516 13.21 7.72 -13.53
C LEU A 516 12.25 8.01 -12.38
N PHE A 517 11.36 8.98 -12.57
CA PHE A 517 10.61 9.58 -11.47
C PHE A 517 9.19 9.02 -11.30
N LYS A 518 8.68 8.24 -12.26
CA LYS A 518 7.38 7.55 -12.16
C LYS A 518 7.33 6.53 -11.01
N SER A 519 8.48 6.00 -10.60
CA SER A 519 8.58 5.01 -9.50
C SER A 519 8.75 5.66 -8.12
N LEU A 520 8.93 6.97 -8.04
CA LEU A 520 9.17 7.62 -6.75
C LEU A 520 7.87 7.77 -5.95
N PRO A 521 7.92 7.53 -4.62
CA PRO A 521 6.75 7.69 -3.78
C PRO A 521 6.29 9.15 -3.77
N ARG A 522 4.99 9.39 -3.61
CA ARG A 522 4.45 10.74 -3.45
C ARG A 522 4.97 11.38 -2.15
N PRO A 523 5.32 12.68 -2.10
CA PRO A 523 5.67 13.34 -0.84
C PRO A 523 4.47 13.43 0.10
N ALA A 524 4.65 13.01 1.36
CA ALA A 524 3.62 13.12 2.41
C ALA A 524 3.13 14.58 2.66
N LEU A 525 3.95 15.57 2.31
CA LEU A 525 3.55 16.98 2.34
C LEU A 525 2.37 17.26 1.41
N LEU A 526 2.32 16.63 0.23
CA LEU A 526 1.23 16.83 -0.72
C LEU A 526 -0.08 16.26 -0.20
N ASP A 527 -0.07 15.14 0.52
CA ASP A 527 -1.26 14.61 1.20
C ASP A 527 -1.78 15.58 2.27
N THR A 528 -0.86 16.31 2.90
CA THR A 528 -1.22 17.29 3.92
C THR A 528 -1.78 18.57 3.29
N ILE A 529 -1.18 19.05 2.21
CA ILE A 529 -1.68 20.20 1.44
C ILE A 529 -3.05 19.87 0.85
N ALA A 530 -3.18 18.72 0.19
CA ALA A 530 -4.40 18.27 -0.47
C ALA A 530 -5.63 18.29 0.44
N ARG A 531 -5.46 17.87 1.70
CA ARG A 531 -6.53 17.88 2.72
C ARG A 531 -7.02 19.28 3.07
N VAL A 532 -6.15 20.28 3.08
CA VAL A 532 -6.52 21.66 3.45
C VAL A 532 -6.70 22.58 2.26
N LEU A 533 -6.43 22.09 1.05
CA LEU A 533 -6.54 22.86 -0.18
C LEU A 533 -8.01 23.25 -0.44
N PRO A 534 -8.37 24.54 -0.42
CA PRO A 534 -9.73 24.96 -0.67
C PRO A 534 -10.11 24.73 -2.15
N PRO A 535 -11.40 24.63 -2.48
CA PRO A 535 -11.85 24.64 -3.87
C PRO A 535 -11.30 25.89 -4.59
N GLY A 536 -10.72 25.71 -5.77
CA GLY A 536 -10.07 26.81 -6.49
C GLY A 536 -9.26 26.37 -7.70
N VAL A 537 -8.61 27.35 -8.33
CA VAL A 537 -7.66 27.12 -9.42
C VAL A 537 -6.27 26.99 -8.80
N HIS A 538 -5.66 25.82 -8.95
CA HIS A 538 -4.35 25.54 -8.38
C HIS A 538 -3.35 25.30 -9.51
N ILE A 539 -2.21 25.97 -9.44
CA ILE A 539 -1.17 25.85 -10.46
C ILE A 539 -0.04 25.04 -9.86
N THR A 540 0.14 23.84 -10.38
CA THR A 540 1.29 23.02 -10.01
C THR A 540 2.32 23.12 -11.13
N LEU A 541 3.57 23.36 -10.72
CA LEU A 541 4.73 23.26 -11.61
C LEU A 541 5.50 21.97 -11.30
N LEU A 542 4.81 20.98 -10.72
CA LEU A 542 5.31 19.62 -10.62
C LEU A 542 5.24 18.98 -12.01
N ARG A 543 6.33 18.34 -12.44
CA ARG A 543 6.35 17.52 -13.67
C ARG A 543 5.57 16.22 -13.55
N THR A 544 5.16 15.87 -12.33
CA THR A 544 4.37 14.67 -12.00
C THR A 544 3.07 15.11 -11.34
N PRO A 545 1.91 14.47 -11.63
CA PRO A 545 0.59 14.89 -11.16
C PRO A 545 0.33 14.50 -9.69
N PHE A 546 1.32 14.63 -8.83
CA PHE A 546 1.25 14.14 -7.46
C PHE A 546 0.27 14.93 -6.59
N LEU A 547 0.14 16.24 -6.80
CA LEU A 547 -0.82 17.05 -6.04
C LEU A 547 -2.24 16.70 -6.46
N GLU A 548 -2.46 16.50 -7.75
CA GLU A 548 -3.72 16.10 -8.35
C GLU A 548 -4.17 14.76 -7.81
N GLN A 549 -3.29 13.76 -7.83
CA GLN A 549 -3.54 12.45 -7.23
C GLN A 549 -3.79 12.56 -5.72
N ALA A 550 -3.10 13.45 -5.01
CA ALA A 550 -3.30 13.65 -3.57
C ALA A 550 -4.67 14.29 -3.27
N VAL A 551 -5.08 15.30 -4.03
CA VAL A 551 -6.37 15.96 -3.83
C VAL A 551 -7.52 15.08 -4.28
N GLU A 552 -7.38 14.33 -5.37
CA GLU A 552 -8.37 13.33 -5.80
C GLU A 552 -8.65 12.31 -4.69
N GLN A 553 -7.59 11.78 -4.06
CA GLN A 553 -7.72 10.84 -2.95
C GLN A 553 -8.31 11.48 -1.68
N ALA A 554 -7.93 12.74 -1.38
CA ALA A 554 -8.39 13.43 -0.18
C ALA A 554 -9.80 14.01 -0.31
N LYS A 555 -10.22 14.37 -1.52
CA LYS A 555 -11.43 15.14 -1.83
C LYS A 555 -12.02 14.71 -3.18
N PRO A 556 -12.52 13.46 -3.31
CA PRO A 556 -13.00 12.93 -4.59
C PRO A 556 -14.15 13.73 -5.22
N ASP A 557 -14.93 14.43 -4.38
CA ASP A 557 -16.07 15.24 -4.82
C ASP A 557 -15.71 16.68 -5.20
N THR A 558 -14.44 17.09 -5.07
CA THR A 558 -14.00 18.46 -5.38
C THR A 558 -13.48 18.54 -6.81
N THR A 559 -14.12 19.37 -7.64
CA THR A 559 -13.59 19.73 -8.96
C THR A 559 -12.35 20.60 -8.81
N ILE A 560 -11.25 20.18 -9.42
CA ILE A 560 -9.99 20.92 -9.44
C ILE A 560 -9.66 21.25 -10.88
N TYR A 561 -9.23 22.48 -11.09
CA TYR A 561 -8.66 22.92 -12.35
C TYR A 561 -7.15 23.00 -12.18
N VAL A 562 -6.45 22.26 -13.03
CA VAL A 562 -5.00 22.16 -13.02
C VAL A 562 -4.49 22.75 -14.32
N ILE A 563 -3.56 23.71 -14.20
CA ILE A 563 -2.80 24.22 -15.34
C ILE A 563 -1.44 23.54 -15.27
N GLN A 564 -1.25 22.51 -16.10
CA GLN A 564 0.07 21.93 -16.35
C GLN A 564 0.65 22.55 -17.63
N PRO A 565 1.95 22.92 -17.66
CA PRO A 565 2.60 23.27 -18.91
C PRO A 565 2.46 22.11 -19.89
N GLY A 566 1.76 22.32 -21.00
CA GLY A 566 1.44 21.26 -21.95
C GLY A 566 2.68 20.67 -22.63
N GLU A 567 2.60 19.39 -23.02
CA GLU A 567 3.56 18.75 -23.89
C GLU A 567 3.64 19.52 -25.22
N SER A 568 4.85 19.95 -25.57
CA SER A 568 5.09 20.53 -26.89
C SER A 568 4.89 19.43 -27.93
N ARG A 569 3.79 19.46 -28.70
CA ARG A 569 3.58 18.50 -29.79
C ARG A 569 4.74 18.60 -30.79
N PRO A 570 5.46 17.49 -31.08
CA PRO A 570 6.52 17.53 -32.08
C PRO A 570 5.91 17.84 -33.45
N GLY A 571 6.30 18.97 -34.04
CA GLY A 571 5.89 19.39 -35.39
C GLY A 571 5.32 20.80 -35.53
N VAL A 572 4.97 21.49 -34.43
CA VAL A 572 4.48 22.88 -34.49
C VAL A 572 5.67 23.83 -34.29
N ARG A 573 6.15 24.47 -35.37
CA ARG A 573 7.11 25.58 -35.26
C ARG A 573 6.47 26.69 -34.43
N ALA A 574 7.11 27.06 -33.32
CA ALA A 574 6.69 28.17 -32.49
C ALA A 574 6.71 29.47 -33.32
N THR A 575 5.53 29.89 -33.80
CA THR A 575 5.32 31.30 -34.10
C THR A 575 5.36 32.08 -32.79
N ARG A 576 5.79 33.33 -32.84
CA ARG A 576 6.13 34.21 -31.70
C ARG A 576 4.97 34.53 -30.73
N ALA A 577 3.85 33.82 -30.80
CA ALA A 577 2.67 33.99 -29.96
C ALA A 577 2.46 32.75 -29.07
N LEU A 578 2.33 32.98 -27.77
CA LEU A 578 1.87 31.96 -26.82
C LEU A 578 0.52 31.39 -27.30
N PRO A 579 0.29 30.06 -27.21
CA PRO A 579 -1.01 29.49 -27.49
C PRO A 579 -2.08 30.04 -26.50
N PRO A 580 -3.36 30.12 -26.91
CA PRO A 580 -4.43 30.61 -26.06
C PRO A 580 -4.60 29.75 -24.80
N VAL A 581 -4.79 30.41 -23.65
CA VAL A 581 -4.90 29.79 -22.30
C VAL A 581 -6.02 28.75 -22.19
N HIS A 582 -6.99 28.77 -23.10
CA HIS A 582 -8.12 27.84 -23.11
C HIS A 582 -7.70 26.37 -23.33
N ASP A 583 -6.62 26.10 -24.06
CA ASP A 583 -6.17 24.73 -24.37
C ASP A 583 -5.42 24.04 -23.20
N ALA A 584 -5.12 24.78 -22.12
CA ALA A 584 -4.30 24.31 -20.99
C ALA A 584 -5.10 23.96 -19.72
N LEU A 585 -6.42 24.15 -19.73
CA LEU A 585 -7.29 23.89 -18.58
C LEU A 585 -7.95 22.52 -18.73
N ARG A 586 -7.65 21.59 -17.82
CA ARG A 586 -8.32 20.27 -17.78
C ARG A 586 -9.10 20.10 -16.47
N PRO A 587 -10.43 19.88 -16.53
CA PRO A 587 -11.19 19.49 -15.34
C PRO A 587 -10.98 18.01 -15.03
N ILE A 588 -10.79 17.70 -13.75
CA ILE A 588 -10.67 16.33 -13.23
C ILE A 588 -11.84 16.07 -12.30
N ARG A 589 -12.60 14.98 -12.55
CA ARG A 589 -13.68 14.51 -11.68
C ARG A 589 -13.70 12.98 -11.67
N GLY A 590 -13.64 12.36 -10.48
CA GLY A 590 -13.73 10.90 -10.33
C GLY A 590 -12.70 10.09 -11.13
N GLY A 591 -11.46 10.59 -11.26
CA GLY A 591 -10.36 9.86 -11.91
C GLY A 591 -10.36 9.83 -13.43
N GLN A 592 -11.25 10.57 -14.09
CA GLN A 592 -11.25 10.73 -15.54
C GLN A 592 -10.98 12.19 -15.94
N VAL A 593 -10.07 12.37 -16.90
CA VAL A 593 -9.95 13.62 -17.66
C VAL A 593 -11.21 13.72 -18.52
N VAL A 594 -12.00 14.77 -18.34
CA VAL A 594 -13.18 14.99 -19.19
C VAL A 594 -12.68 15.24 -20.62
N PRO A 595 -13.04 14.41 -21.61
CA PRO A 595 -12.61 14.63 -23.00
C PRO A 595 -13.27 15.90 -23.55
N ASP A 596 -12.57 16.61 -24.44
CA ASP A 596 -13.14 17.74 -25.17
C ASP A 596 -14.40 17.27 -25.91
N ALA A 597 -15.55 17.80 -25.50
CA ALA A 597 -16.81 17.57 -26.18
C ALA A 597 -16.77 18.32 -27.52
N GLY A 598 -16.37 17.60 -28.57
CA GLY A 598 -16.55 18.08 -29.94
C GLY A 598 -18.02 18.35 -30.23
N GLY A 599 -18.35 19.62 -30.45
CA GLY A 599 -19.54 20.04 -31.20
C GLY A 599 -20.90 19.77 -30.56
N GLY A 600 -21.22 20.42 -29.44
CA GLY A 600 -22.59 20.51 -28.94
C GLY A 600 -22.77 21.76 -28.09
N ARG A 601 -23.70 22.66 -28.47
CA ARG A 601 -23.95 23.93 -27.79
C ARG A 601 -24.18 23.73 -26.29
N ALA A 602 -23.25 24.19 -25.46
CA ALA A 602 -23.41 24.32 -24.02
C ALA A 602 -23.94 25.71 -23.62
N GLU A 603 -24.67 25.78 -22.51
CA GLU A 603 -25.37 26.97 -22.02
C GLU A 603 -24.44 28.16 -21.67
N PRO A 604 -24.90 29.41 -21.90
CA PRO A 604 -24.06 30.61 -21.79
C PRO A 604 -24.03 31.14 -20.35
N GLY A 605 -23.21 30.54 -19.47
CA GLY A 605 -23.08 31.03 -18.09
C GLY A 605 -21.65 31.13 -17.56
N GLY A 606 -20.85 30.07 -17.72
CA GLY A 606 -19.55 29.95 -17.04
C GLY A 606 -18.35 30.48 -17.83
N GLU A 607 -18.24 30.16 -19.12
CA GLU A 607 -17.03 30.43 -19.91
C GLU A 607 -16.86 31.92 -20.26
N ALA A 608 -17.96 32.63 -20.51
CA ALA A 608 -17.97 34.06 -20.82
C ALA A 608 -17.57 34.94 -19.61
N TRP A 609 -17.60 34.39 -18.39
CA TRP A 609 -17.18 35.08 -17.17
C TRP A 609 -15.66 35.04 -16.97
N VAL A 610 -15.02 33.90 -17.29
CA VAL A 610 -13.56 33.70 -17.18
C VAL A 610 -12.81 34.52 -18.23
N SER A 611 -13.29 34.50 -19.49
CA SER A 611 -12.67 35.22 -20.61
C SER A 611 -12.68 36.75 -20.39
N ARG A 612 -13.83 37.34 -20.03
CA ARG A 612 -13.97 38.78 -19.78
C ARG A 612 -13.15 39.31 -18.59
N ARG A 613 -12.73 38.44 -17.67
CA ARG A 613 -11.96 38.83 -16.47
C ARG A 613 -10.45 38.69 -16.67
N LEU A 614 -10.00 37.73 -17.48
CA LEU A 614 -8.61 37.62 -17.92
C LEU A 614 -8.20 38.79 -18.83
N ASP A 615 -9.08 39.21 -19.74
CA ASP A 615 -8.82 40.35 -20.62
C ASP A 615 -8.63 41.66 -19.83
N ARG A 616 -9.37 41.85 -18.72
CA ARG A 616 -9.19 43.00 -17.83
C ARG A 616 -7.86 42.97 -17.07
N LEU A 617 -7.39 41.78 -16.66
CA LEU A 617 -6.10 41.58 -15.99
C LEU A 617 -4.92 41.83 -16.94
N LEU A 618 -5.04 41.41 -18.20
CA LEU A 618 -4.04 41.67 -19.24
C LEU A 618 -4.04 43.14 -19.71
N ALA A 619 -5.20 43.79 -19.75
CA ALA A 619 -5.31 45.23 -20.02
C ALA A 619 -4.65 46.08 -18.91
N PHE A 620 -4.83 45.70 -17.64
CA PHE A 620 -4.16 46.36 -16.50
C PHE A 620 -2.63 46.27 -16.61
N ARG A 621 -2.09 45.12 -17.05
CA ARG A 621 -0.65 44.92 -17.23
C ARG A 621 -0.08 45.72 -18.41
N ARG A 622 -0.86 45.95 -19.47
CA ARG A 622 -0.48 46.81 -20.61
C ARG A 622 -0.55 48.30 -20.26
N GLY A 623 -1.48 48.70 -19.38
CA GLY A 623 -1.57 50.07 -18.85
C GLY A 623 -0.41 50.42 -17.91
N ALA A 624 -0.03 49.50 -17.03
CA ALA A 624 1.10 49.70 -16.10
C ALA A 624 2.47 49.77 -16.80
N ALA A 625 2.64 49.08 -17.93
CA ALA A 625 3.89 49.11 -18.71
C ALA A 625 4.09 50.40 -19.53
N ARG A 626 3.04 51.22 -19.74
CA ARG A 626 3.17 52.53 -20.41
C ARG A 626 3.44 53.69 -19.46
N ALA A 627 3.29 53.50 -18.16
CA ALA A 627 3.50 54.54 -17.15
C ALA A 627 4.91 54.52 -16.51
N ALA A 628 5.83 53.70 -17.02
CA ALA A 628 7.17 53.55 -16.49
C ALA A 628 8.24 53.54 -17.59
N HIS A 629 8.38 54.68 -18.28
CA HIS A 629 9.64 55.22 -18.78
C HIS A 629 9.52 56.74 -18.74
N PRO A 630 10.56 57.47 -18.30
CA PRO A 630 10.49 58.90 -17.96
C PRO A 630 10.11 59.80 -19.13
#